data_AF-A0AAV2PK26-F1
#
_entry.id   AF-A0AAV2PK26-F1
#
_cell.length_a   1.000
_cell.length_b   1.000
_cell.length_c   1.000
_cell.angle_alpha   90.00
_cell.angle_beta   90.00
_cell.angle_gamma   90.00
#
_symmetry.space_group_name_H-M   'P 1'
#
loop_
_entity.id
_entity.type
_entity.pdbx_description
1 polymer ?
#
loop_
_entity_poly.entity_id
_entity_poly.type
_entity_poly.pdbx_seq_one_letter_code
_entity_poly.pdbx_strand_id
1 'polypeptide(L)'
;NCMAQCESVPTVCFNGIDNSTVCDTFNTSVSKPNGNTPLLTLSAKLMSVRHANVCSENWSDLNYDGNVYQSMSCPSECPLDCIVEGPPKCEDPEASIFWEYFFIREWAMFFMCSGLTMMEAIILAAIKQTKGHYGKQRILAFLGNAVIPLISGALVDYYSRGSDYTAFAPAFILGGICIGGACIVMFFINYEVDPPSSSFLNDAKQLLKNPEIRIFLGVFLAQGILWGVLDTYLFLHLDNLGAPKFLIGLTFTVGMFAGLPFLFMADNIINAIGRQTIFIIAFIFYGVRFLGYSFITNPWHALWFEALEPLSHQVMRASASTYGPVLAPQGLLATLTGLAGAVHYSIGKAVGALMGGFMTGKLGHVTTFRIMGAVSILMGIVYSILYFCYFKKFMVAQ
;
A
#
# COMPACT_ATOMS: atom_id res chain seq x y z
N ASN A 1 -27.69 -21.92 -29.71
CA ASN A 1 -28.81 -22.84 -29.96
C ASN A 1 -30.10 -22.22 -29.45
N CYS A 2 -31.07 -21.95 -30.31
CA CYS A 2 -32.35 -21.32 -29.92
C CYS A 2 -33.53 -22.28 -30.04
N MET A 3 -34.46 -22.17 -29.10
CA MET A 3 -35.69 -22.95 -28.98
C MET A 3 -36.89 -21.99 -28.94
N ALA A 4 -37.97 -22.33 -29.65
CA ALA A 4 -39.22 -21.57 -29.57
C ALA A 4 -40.07 -22.03 -28.38
N GLN A 5 -40.67 -21.08 -27.66
CA GLN A 5 -41.58 -21.38 -26.54
C GLN A 5 -43.06 -21.45 -26.95
N CYS A 6 -43.36 -21.49 -28.25
CA CYS A 6 -44.73 -21.52 -28.77
C CYS A 6 -44.98 -22.73 -29.69
N GLU A 7 -46.25 -23.09 -29.86
CA GLU A 7 -46.68 -24.14 -30.81
C GLU A 7 -46.93 -23.58 -32.23
N SER A 8 -47.07 -22.26 -32.39
CA SER A 8 -47.21 -21.58 -33.69
C SER A 8 -45.88 -21.48 -34.44
N VAL A 9 -45.91 -21.38 -35.78
CA VAL A 9 -44.72 -21.20 -36.64
C VAL A 9 -44.11 -19.79 -36.41
N PRO A 10 -42.96 -19.62 -35.73
CA PRO A 10 -42.36 -18.29 -35.60
C PRO A 10 -41.72 -17.85 -36.92
N THR A 11 -41.93 -16.58 -37.26
CA THR A 11 -41.17 -15.88 -38.30
C THR A 11 -40.01 -15.13 -37.64
N VAL A 12 -38.77 -15.45 -37.98
CA VAL A 12 -37.59 -14.75 -37.45
C VAL A 12 -36.99 -13.92 -38.57
N CYS A 13 -36.81 -12.63 -38.33
CA CYS A 13 -36.24 -11.71 -39.31
C CYS A 13 -34.81 -11.33 -38.94
N PHE A 14 -33.90 -11.47 -39.89
CA PHE A 14 -32.49 -11.10 -39.78
C PHE A 14 -32.21 -9.85 -40.60
N ASN A 15 -31.66 -8.82 -39.95
CA ASN A 15 -31.34 -7.54 -40.58
C ASN A 15 -29.85 -7.45 -40.90
N GLY A 16 -29.52 -7.31 -42.18
CA GLY A 16 -28.17 -7.11 -42.69
C GLY A 16 -27.73 -5.64 -42.65
N ILE A 17 -26.43 -5.42 -42.89
CA ILE A 17 -25.78 -4.09 -42.90
C ILE A 17 -26.34 -3.20 -44.03
N ASP A 18 -26.78 -3.80 -45.13
CA ASP A 18 -27.26 -3.12 -46.33
C ASP A 18 -28.78 -2.85 -46.31
N ASN A 19 -29.41 -2.80 -45.12
CA ASN A 19 -30.87 -2.70 -44.94
C ASN A 19 -31.66 -3.89 -45.56
N SER A 20 -30.97 -4.97 -45.92
CA SER A 20 -31.61 -6.22 -46.35
C SER A 20 -32.20 -6.94 -45.15
N THR A 21 -33.49 -7.27 -45.22
CA THR A 21 -34.17 -8.07 -44.19
C THR A 21 -34.53 -9.42 -44.80
N VAL A 22 -34.06 -10.50 -44.19
CA VAL A 22 -34.43 -11.87 -44.58
C VAL A 22 -35.27 -12.46 -43.46
N CYS A 23 -36.51 -12.85 -43.75
CA CYS A 23 -37.41 -13.42 -42.76
C CYS A 23 -37.72 -14.87 -43.11
N ASP A 24 -37.34 -15.78 -42.22
CA ASP A 24 -37.60 -17.22 -42.37
C ASP A 24 -38.67 -17.69 -41.39
N THR A 25 -39.49 -18.64 -41.83
CA THR A 25 -40.54 -19.27 -41.03
C THR A 25 -40.10 -20.67 -40.62
N PHE A 26 -40.12 -20.96 -39.33
CA PHE A 26 -39.61 -22.23 -38.79
C PHE A 26 -40.76 -23.12 -38.31
N ASN A 27 -40.79 -24.37 -38.77
CA ASN A 27 -41.80 -25.33 -38.34
C ASN A 27 -41.48 -25.86 -36.93
N THR A 28 -42.32 -25.51 -35.95
CA THR A 28 -42.23 -25.96 -34.54
C THR A 28 -42.55 -27.43 -34.35
N SER A 29 -43.10 -28.12 -35.35
CA SER A 29 -43.44 -29.55 -35.29
C SER A 29 -42.23 -30.48 -35.10
N VAL A 30 -41.02 -29.97 -35.30
CA VAL A 30 -39.77 -30.73 -35.16
C VAL A 30 -39.09 -30.48 -33.79
N SER A 31 -39.35 -29.36 -33.11
CA SER A 31 -38.81 -29.09 -31.77
C SER A 31 -39.93 -29.09 -30.72
N LYS A 32 -40.12 -30.22 -30.04
CA LYS A 32 -40.96 -30.24 -28.83
C LYS A 32 -40.28 -29.41 -27.72
N PRO A 33 -41.04 -28.81 -26.79
CA PRO A 33 -40.49 -28.11 -25.63
C PRO A 33 -39.58 -28.98 -24.72
N ASN A 34 -39.51 -30.31 -24.95
CA ASN A 34 -38.61 -31.27 -24.29
C ASN A 34 -37.72 -32.07 -25.27
N GLY A 35 -37.57 -31.63 -26.53
CA GLY A 35 -36.72 -32.30 -27.54
C GLY A 35 -35.35 -31.65 -27.66
N ASN A 36 -34.27 -32.44 -27.65
CA ASN A 36 -32.87 -31.97 -27.74
C ASN A 36 -32.45 -31.43 -29.12
N THR A 37 -33.38 -31.17 -30.03
CA THR A 37 -33.07 -30.66 -31.38
C THR A 37 -33.33 -29.15 -31.44
N PRO A 38 -32.27 -28.32 -31.59
CA PRO A 38 -32.44 -26.88 -31.65
C PRO A 38 -33.23 -26.48 -32.90
N LEU A 39 -34.20 -25.57 -32.73
CA LEU A 39 -35.00 -25.02 -33.83
C LEU A 39 -34.14 -24.14 -34.76
N LEU A 40 -33.14 -23.46 -34.18
CA LEU A 40 -32.24 -22.56 -34.87
C LEU A 40 -30.85 -22.63 -34.26
N THR A 41 -29.83 -22.85 -35.09
CA THR A 41 -28.41 -22.79 -34.68
C THR A 41 -27.77 -21.58 -35.33
N LEU A 42 -27.30 -20.65 -34.51
CA LEU A 42 -26.63 -19.41 -34.93
C LEU A 42 -25.20 -19.42 -34.41
N SER A 43 -24.27 -18.89 -35.21
CA SER A 43 -22.92 -18.56 -34.75
C SER A 43 -22.79 -17.05 -34.66
N ALA A 44 -22.42 -16.50 -33.51
CA ALA A 44 -22.29 -15.05 -33.32
C ALA A 44 -20.94 -14.71 -32.69
N LYS A 45 -20.44 -13.50 -32.95
CA LYS A 45 -19.31 -12.96 -32.21
C LYS A 45 -19.81 -12.36 -30.90
N LEU A 46 -19.47 -13.03 -29.80
CA LEU A 46 -19.88 -12.62 -28.46
C LEU A 46 -18.83 -11.68 -27.86
N MET A 47 -19.26 -10.50 -27.44
CA MET A 47 -18.46 -9.49 -26.75
C MET A 47 -19.06 -9.29 -25.36
N SER A 48 -18.35 -9.75 -24.33
CA SER A 48 -18.79 -9.59 -22.94
C SER A 48 -18.18 -8.31 -22.36
N VAL A 49 -19.01 -7.43 -21.80
CA VAL A 49 -18.60 -6.22 -21.08
C VAL A 49 -19.11 -6.33 -19.64
N ARG A 50 -18.20 -6.37 -18.66
CA ARG A 50 -18.57 -6.35 -17.24
C ARG A 50 -18.77 -4.91 -16.77
N HIS A 51 -19.94 -4.59 -16.23
CA HIS A 51 -20.26 -3.32 -15.59
C HIS A 51 -20.75 -3.58 -14.17
N ALA A 52 -20.02 -3.10 -13.15
CA ALA A 52 -20.43 -3.13 -11.74
C ALA A 52 -21.10 -4.45 -11.28
N ASN A 53 -20.41 -5.58 -11.49
CA ASN A 53 -20.83 -6.96 -11.18
C ASN A 53 -21.86 -7.62 -12.11
N VAL A 54 -22.30 -6.95 -13.18
CA VAL A 54 -23.18 -7.53 -14.21
C VAL A 54 -22.35 -7.81 -15.46
N CYS A 55 -22.31 -9.08 -15.90
CA CYS A 55 -21.74 -9.46 -17.20
C CYS A 55 -22.81 -9.17 -18.26
N SER A 56 -22.64 -8.11 -19.05
CA SER A 56 -23.50 -7.81 -20.20
C SER A 56 -22.90 -8.45 -21.43
N GLU A 57 -23.64 -9.32 -22.09
CA GLU A 57 -23.20 -9.94 -23.34
C GLU A 57 -23.84 -9.20 -24.51
N ASN A 58 -23.00 -8.52 -25.31
CA ASN A 58 -23.42 -7.96 -26.59
C ASN A 58 -22.95 -8.89 -27.70
N TRP A 59 -23.85 -9.21 -28.63
CA TRP A 59 -23.54 -10.08 -29.75
C TRP A 59 -23.46 -9.23 -31.03
N SER A 60 -22.45 -9.49 -31.86
CA SER A 60 -22.30 -8.89 -33.19
C SER A 60 -22.05 -9.99 -34.22
N ASP A 61 -22.23 -9.68 -35.50
CA ASP A 61 -21.93 -10.59 -36.62
C ASP A 61 -22.64 -11.97 -36.49
N LEU A 62 -23.98 -11.94 -36.48
CA LEU A 62 -24.82 -13.14 -36.46
C LEU A 62 -24.69 -13.87 -37.80
N ASN A 63 -24.06 -15.03 -37.83
CA ASN A 63 -23.96 -15.88 -39.00
C ASN A 63 -25.13 -16.87 -39.05
N TYR A 64 -25.93 -16.77 -40.11
CA TYR A 64 -27.04 -17.65 -40.42
C TYR A 64 -27.03 -17.99 -41.92
N ASP A 65 -27.08 -19.28 -42.24
CA ASP A 65 -27.04 -19.82 -43.61
C ASP A 65 -25.90 -19.26 -44.51
N GLY A 66 -24.72 -19.03 -43.90
CA GLY A 66 -23.54 -18.51 -44.59
C GLY A 66 -23.50 -16.99 -44.78
N ASN A 67 -24.51 -16.25 -44.33
CA ASN A 67 -24.59 -14.79 -44.39
C ASN A 67 -24.47 -14.15 -42.99
N VAL A 68 -23.92 -12.94 -42.93
CA VAL A 68 -23.69 -12.20 -41.67
C VAL A 68 -24.74 -11.08 -41.49
N TYR A 69 -25.39 -11.08 -40.33
CA TYR A 69 -26.46 -10.15 -39.96
C TYR A 69 -26.09 -9.38 -38.68
N GLN A 70 -26.65 -8.18 -38.50
CA GLN A 70 -26.39 -7.33 -37.32
C GLN A 70 -27.40 -7.54 -36.20
N SER A 71 -28.66 -7.80 -36.53
CA SER A 71 -29.71 -8.00 -35.54
C SER A 71 -30.73 -9.03 -35.99
N MET A 72 -31.42 -9.60 -35.01
CA MET A 72 -32.52 -10.53 -35.18
C MET A 72 -33.75 -9.95 -34.48
N SER A 73 -34.90 -9.93 -35.16
CA SER A 73 -36.18 -9.55 -34.57
C SER A 73 -37.13 -10.74 -34.57
N CYS A 74 -37.84 -10.91 -33.46
CA CYS A 74 -38.83 -11.97 -33.26
C CYS A 74 -40.20 -11.36 -32.92
N PRO A 75 -41.30 -11.97 -33.39
CA PRO A 75 -42.65 -11.54 -33.03
C PRO A 75 -42.90 -11.75 -31.53
N SER A 76 -43.59 -10.79 -30.91
CA SER A 76 -43.87 -10.78 -29.47
C SER A 76 -44.72 -11.97 -29.00
N GLU A 77 -45.44 -12.62 -29.92
CA GLU A 77 -46.30 -13.77 -29.65
C GLU A 77 -45.52 -15.09 -29.48
N CYS A 78 -44.24 -15.14 -29.87
CA CYS A 78 -43.40 -16.32 -29.72
C CYS A 78 -41.94 -15.96 -29.41
N PRO A 79 -41.56 -15.87 -28.12
CA PRO A 79 -40.18 -15.64 -27.75
C PRO A 79 -39.30 -16.86 -28.05
N LEU A 80 -38.08 -16.59 -28.52
CA LEU A 80 -37.01 -17.58 -28.64
C LEU A 80 -36.15 -17.56 -27.38
N ASP A 81 -35.89 -18.73 -26.82
CA ASP A 81 -34.93 -18.92 -25.74
C ASP A 81 -33.63 -19.51 -26.33
N CYS A 82 -32.51 -18.79 -26.17
CA CYS A 82 -31.25 -19.12 -26.81
C CYS A 82 -30.19 -19.50 -25.76
N ILE A 83 -29.72 -20.74 -25.83
CA ILE A 83 -28.59 -21.23 -25.04
C ILE A 83 -27.30 -21.00 -25.84
N VAL A 84 -26.35 -20.28 -25.23
CA VAL A 84 -25.01 -20.04 -25.78
C VAL A 84 -24.11 -21.22 -25.39
N GLU A 85 -23.60 -21.95 -26.38
CA GLU A 85 -22.58 -22.98 -26.17
C GLU A 85 -21.20 -22.39 -26.50
N GLY A 86 -20.42 -22.08 -25.47
CA GLY A 86 -19.07 -21.53 -25.61
C GLY A 86 -18.41 -21.30 -24.24
N PRO A 87 -17.07 -21.16 -24.18
CA PRO A 87 -16.40 -20.88 -22.92
C PRO A 87 -16.91 -19.55 -22.35
N PRO A 88 -17.23 -19.45 -21.05
CA PRO A 88 -17.59 -18.18 -20.43
C PRO A 88 -16.41 -17.22 -20.59
N LYS A 89 -16.55 -16.20 -21.45
CA LYS A 89 -15.51 -15.18 -21.69
C LYS A 89 -15.49 -14.06 -20.65
N CYS A 90 -16.29 -14.17 -19.60
CA CYS A 90 -16.13 -13.34 -18.40
C CYS A 90 -14.95 -13.91 -17.58
N GLU A 91 -13.76 -13.99 -18.19
CA GLU A 91 -12.51 -14.33 -17.51
C GLU A 91 -12.22 -13.18 -16.54
N ASP A 92 -12.10 -13.46 -15.24
CA ASP A 92 -11.86 -12.44 -14.22
C ASP A 92 -10.50 -11.77 -14.48
N PRO A 93 -10.44 -10.55 -15.07
CA PRO A 93 -9.18 -9.88 -15.35
C PRO A 93 -8.48 -9.53 -14.04
N GLU A 94 -9.22 -9.52 -12.92
CA GLU A 94 -8.73 -9.21 -11.60
C GLU A 94 -7.63 -10.16 -11.13
N ALA A 95 -7.69 -11.46 -11.46
CA ALA A 95 -6.70 -12.41 -10.96
C ALA A 95 -5.34 -12.26 -11.67
N SER A 96 -5.33 -12.12 -13.00
CA SER A 96 -4.09 -11.92 -13.77
C SER A 96 -3.49 -10.54 -13.49
N ILE A 97 -4.30 -9.48 -13.52
CA ILE A 97 -3.86 -8.11 -13.21
C ILE A 97 -3.32 -8.04 -11.78
N PHE A 98 -3.94 -8.74 -10.82
CA PHE A 98 -3.44 -8.80 -9.45
C PHE A 98 -2.03 -9.40 -9.38
N TRP A 99 -1.81 -10.57 -9.97
CA TRP A 99 -0.50 -11.22 -9.91
C TRP A 99 0.58 -10.44 -10.66
N GLU A 100 0.24 -9.89 -11.82
CA GLU A 100 1.15 -9.02 -12.58
C GLU A 100 1.55 -7.78 -11.77
N TYR A 101 0.55 -7.06 -11.22
CA TYR A 101 0.79 -5.91 -10.38
C TYR A 101 1.60 -6.28 -9.13
N PHE A 102 1.28 -7.41 -8.49
CA PHE A 102 1.96 -7.91 -7.31
C PHE A 102 3.45 -8.10 -7.58
N PHE A 103 3.82 -8.86 -8.62
CA PHE A 103 5.23 -9.10 -8.93
C PHE A 103 5.95 -7.82 -9.34
N ILE A 104 5.35 -6.99 -10.19
CA ILE A 104 5.96 -5.71 -10.60
C ILE A 104 6.20 -4.81 -9.37
N ARG A 105 5.23 -4.72 -8.48
CA ARG A 105 5.28 -3.88 -7.28
C ARG A 105 6.32 -4.38 -6.29
N GLU A 106 6.37 -5.68 -6.01
CA GLU A 106 7.33 -6.27 -5.07
C GLU A 106 8.78 -6.06 -5.54
N TRP A 107 9.06 -6.30 -6.82
CA TRP A 107 10.39 -6.07 -7.39
C TRP A 107 10.76 -4.59 -7.40
N ALA A 108 9.84 -3.70 -7.78
CA ALA A 108 10.05 -2.26 -7.73
C ALA A 108 10.37 -1.78 -6.30
N MET A 109 9.62 -2.27 -5.31
CA MET A 109 9.85 -1.95 -3.89
C MET A 109 11.17 -2.50 -3.38
N PHE A 110 11.56 -3.71 -3.78
CA PHE A 110 12.86 -4.31 -3.43
C PHE A 110 14.04 -3.45 -3.91
N PHE A 111 14.03 -3.01 -5.18
CA PHE A 111 15.06 -2.13 -5.71
C PHE A 111 15.01 -0.73 -5.08
N MET A 112 13.82 -0.19 -4.81
CA MET A 112 13.68 1.12 -4.18
C MET A 112 14.22 1.12 -2.74
N CYS A 113 13.87 0.11 -1.93
CA CYS A 113 14.36 -0.03 -0.57
C CYS A 113 15.88 -0.24 -0.50
N SER A 114 16.45 -1.04 -1.40
CA SER A 114 17.91 -1.22 -1.48
C SER A 114 18.61 0.06 -1.94
N GLY A 115 18.05 0.77 -2.92
CA GLY A 115 18.56 2.08 -3.36
C GLY A 115 18.59 3.11 -2.23
N LEU A 116 17.54 3.17 -1.40
CA LEU A 116 17.49 4.09 -0.26
C LEU A 116 18.57 3.81 0.79
N THR A 117 18.79 2.54 1.15
CA THR A 117 19.81 2.18 2.15
C THR A 117 21.23 2.41 1.63
N MET A 118 21.47 2.12 0.34
CA MET A 118 22.75 2.43 -0.30
C MET A 118 23.01 3.93 -0.37
N MET A 119 21.99 4.74 -0.70
CA MET A 119 22.12 6.20 -0.70
C MET A 119 22.48 6.75 0.67
N GLU A 120 21.91 6.23 1.76
CA GLU A 120 22.30 6.65 3.12
C GLU A 120 23.77 6.35 3.42
N ALA A 121 24.28 5.19 3.00
CA ALA A 121 25.69 4.84 3.14
C ALA A 121 26.60 5.77 2.31
N ILE A 122 26.22 6.08 1.07
CA ILE A 122 26.95 6.98 0.18
C ILE A 122 26.99 8.40 0.75
N ILE A 123 25.86 8.90 1.27
CA ILE A 123 25.79 10.22 1.92
C ILE A 123 26.77 10.29 3.10
N LEU A 124 26.82 9.25 3.94
CA LEU A 124 27.75 9.19 5.07
C LEU A 124 29.22 9.17 4.61
N ALA A 125 29.54 8.38 3.59
CA ALA A 125 30.89 8.33 3.01
C ALA A 125 31.30 9.70 2.42
N ALA A 126 30.43 10.33 1.63
CA ALA A 126 30.66 11.63 1.02
C ALA A 126 30.84 12.74 2.08
N ILE A 127 30.05 12.72 3.15
CA ILE A 127 30.17 13.69 4.26
C ILE A 127 31.50 13.53 5.00
N LYS A 128 31.94 12.29 5.22
CA LYS A 128 33.23 12.00 5.87
C LYS A 128 34.40 12.57 5.07
N GLN A 129 34.34 12.49 3.74
CA GLN A 129 35.35 13.05 2.83
C GLN A 129 35.29 14.58 2.75
N THR A 130 34.09 15.15 2.58
CA THR A 130 33.88 16.60 2.39
C THR A 130 33.88 17.42 3.69
N LYS A 131 33.92 16.77 4.86
CA LYS A 131 33.69 17.38 6.18
C LYS A 131 32.37 18.15 6.26
N GLY A 132 31.36 17.69 5.52
CA GLY A 132 30.03 18.30 5.49
C GLY A 132 29.22 18.09 6.78
N HIS A 133 28.08 18.77 6.90
CA HIS A 133 27.16 18.56 8.03
C HIS A 133 26.05 17.59 7.66
N TYR A 134 26.02 16.42 8.31
CA TYR A 134 24.98 15.40 8.09
C TYR A 134 23.55 15.92 8.31
N GLY A 135 23.34 16.73 9.35
CA GLY A 135 22.04 17.33 9.62
C GLY A 135 21.50 18.19 8.48
N LYS A 136 22.35 19.01 7.83
CA LYS A 136 21.95 19.86 6.70
C LYS A 136 21.54 19.04 5.47
N GLN A 137 22.24 17.94 5.21
CA GLN A 137 21.87 17.01 4.13
C GLN A 137 20.54 16.30 4.43
N ARG A 138 20.33 15.93 5.70
CA ARG A 138 19.08 15.29 6.12
C ARG A 138 17.86 16.19 5.98
N ILE A 139 18.00 17.51 6.18
CA ILE A 139 16.90 18.48 5.99
C ILE A 139 16.32 18.41 4.56
N LEU A 140 17.17 18.21 3.53
CA LEU A 140 16.70 18.08 2.15
C LEU A 140 15.79 16.84 1.96
N ALA A 141 16.12 15.73 2.63
CA ALA A 141 15.27 14.54 2.63
C ALA A 141 13.91 14.78 3.33
N PHE A 142 13.90 15.54 4.43
CA PHE A 142 12.67 15.96 5.10
C PHE A 142 11.81 16.85 4.20
N LEU A 143 12.41 17.80 3.49
CA LEU A 143 11.70 18.69 2.58
C LEU A 143 11.07 17.90 1.41
N GLY A 144 11.80 16.93 0.85
CA GLY A 144 11.27 16.04 -0.18
C GLY A 144 10.04 15.26 0.30
N ASN A 145 10.12 14.66 1.49
CA ASN A 145 8.98 13.93 2.09
C ASN A 145 7.82 14.85 2.49
N ALA A 146 8.06 16.12 2.78
CA ALA A 146 7.00 17.07 3.12
C ALA A 146 6.28 17.63 1.89
N VAL A 147 6.99 17.86 0.77
CA VAL A 147 6.48 18.61 -0.38
C VAL A 147 5.97 17.69 -1.50
N ILE A 148 6.70 16.61 -1.82
CA ILE A 148 6.35 15.75 -2.97
C ILE A 148 5.00 15.03 -2.79
N PRO A 149 4.67 14.45 -1.62
CA PRO A 149 3.35 13.84 -1.41
C PRO A 149 2.20 14.83 -1.54
N LEU A 150 2.38 16.07 -1.08
CA LEU A 150 1.40 17.15 -1.20
C LEU A 150 1.13 17.51 -2.67
N ILE A 151 2.18 17.71 -3.46
CA ILE A 151 2.07 18.01 -4.90
C ILE A 151 1.42 16.83 -5.63
N SER A 152 1.89 15.61 -5.34
CA SER A 152 1.37 14.38 -5.93
C SER A 152 -0.13 14.22 -5.69
N GLY A 153 -0.58 14.40 -4.45
CA GLY A 153 -2.00 14.34 -4.09
C GLY A 153 -2.83 15.43 -4.79
N ALA A 154 -2.33 16.67 -4.86
CA ALA A 154 -3.00 17.76 -5.54
C ALA A 154 -3.15 17.52 -7.06
N LEU A 155 -2.14 16.92 -7.70
CA LEU A 155 -2.21 16.53 -9.11
C LEU A 155 -3.27 15.46 -9.33
N VAL A 156 -3.31 14.42 -8.48
CA VAL A 156 -4.34 13.37 -8.58
C VAL A 156 -5.73 13.98 -8.45
N ASP A 157 -5.95 14.86 -7.47
CA ASP A 157 -7.25 15.52 -7.30
C ASP A 157 -7.60 16.42 -8.50
N TYR A 158 -6.64 17.15 -9.06
CA TYR A 158 -6.86 18.03 -10.21
C TYR A 158 -7.28 17.24 -11.46
N TYR A 159 -6.55 16.17 -11.80
CA TYR A 159 -6.84 15.34 -12.98
C TYR A 159 -8.02 14.40 -12.78
N SER A 160 -8.44 14.14 -11.53
CA SER A 160 -9.65 13.37 -11.24
C SER A 160 -10.93 14.21 -11.35
N ARG A 161 -10.85 15.54 -11.47
CA ARG A 161 -12.05 16.40 -11.60
C ARG A 161 -12.78 16.11 -12.91
N GLY A 162 -14.04 15.72 -12.80
CA GLY A 162 -14.90 15.46 -13.96
C GLY A 162 -14.71 14.09 -14.60
N SER A 163 -13.97 13.17 -13.96
CA SER A 163 -13.85 11.77 -14.35
C SER A 163 -14.50 10.86 -13.30
N ASP A 164 -15.09 9.74 -13.72
CA ASP A 164 -15.69 8.75 -12.81
C ASP A 164 -14.66 7.88 -12.07
N TYR A 165 -13.36 8.08 -12.35
CA TYR A 165 -12.26 7.32 -11.75
C TYR A 165 -11.19 8.25 -11.15
N THR A 166 -10.46 7.74 -10.15
CA THR A 166 -9.31 8.46 -9.58
C THR A 166 -8.09 8.33 -10.49
N ALA A 167 -7.62 9.44 -11.05
CA ALA A 167 -6.49 9.48 -11.97
C ALA A 167 -5.15 9.44 -11.21
N PHE A 168 -4.61 8.26 -10.95
CA PHE A 168 -3.31 8.09 -10.28
C PHE A 168 -2.09 8.29 -11.20
N ALA A 169 -2.26 8.31 -12.53
CA ALA A 169 -1.17 8.44 -13.49
C ALA A 169 -0.24 9.65 -13.26
N PRO A 170 -0.74 10.87 -12.92
CA PRO A 170 0.11 12.03 -12.63
C PRO A 170 1.08 11.79 -11.46
N ALA A 171 0.65 11.07 -10.42
CA ALA A 171 1.50 10.72 -9.29
C ALA A 171 2.65 9.79 -9.70
N PHE A 172 2.36 8.78 -10.53
CA PHE A 172 3.39 7.87 -11.05
C PHE A 172 4.38 8.58 -11.98
N ILE A 173 3.90 9.49 -12.84
CA ILE A 173 4.76 10.30 -13.73
C ILE A 173 5.68 11.20 -12.90
N LEU A 174 5.14 11.89 -11.90
CA LEU A 174 5.94 12.73 -10.99
C LEU A 174 7.02 11.90 -10.28
N GLY A 175 6.66 10.73 -9.74
CA GLY A 175 7.61 9.79 -9.13
C GLY A 175 8.70 9.36 -10.11
N GLY A 176 8.33 9.04 -11.36
CA GLY A 176 9.26 8.68 -12.43
C GLY A 176 10.25 9.80 -12.77
N ILE A 177 9.79 11.06 -12.82
CA ILE A 177 10.65 12.23 -13.04
C ILE A 177 11.65 12.39 -11.90
N CYS A 178 11.20 12.27 -10.64
CA CYS A 178 12.08 12.38 -9.48
C CYS A 178 13.14 11.27 -9.45
N ILE A 179 12.75 10.02 -9.71
CA ILE A 179 13.67 8.88 -9.76
C ILE A 179 14.64 9.03 -10.94
N GLY A 180 14.16 9.40 -12.12
CA GLY A 180 15.00 9.65 -13.29
C GLY A 180 16.04 10.75 -13.05
N GLY A 181 15.63 11.86 -12.42
CA GLY A 181 16.54 12.92 -12.02
C GLY A 181 17.59 12.45 -11.00
N ALA A 182 17.19 11.64 -10.01
CA ALA A 182 18.12 11.05 -9.06
C ALA A 182 19.13 10.12 -9.74
N CYS A 183 18.70 9.26 -10.67
CA CYS A 183 19.60 8.40 -11.44
C CYS A 183 20.62 9.22 -12.24
N ILE A 184 20.19 10.30 -12.91
CA ILE A 184 21.08 11.20 -13.66
C ILE A 184 22.14 11.79 -12.73
N VAL A 185 21.74 12.33 -11.57
CA VAL A 185 22.67 12.89 -10.59
C VAL A 185 23.67 11.83 -10.11
N MET A 186 23.21 10.61 -9.85
CA MET A 186 24.07 9.51 -9.39
C MET A 186 25.15 9.12 -10.41
N PHE A 187 24.90 9.25 -11.72
CA PHE A 187 25.93 9.02 -12.75
C PHE A 187 27.12 9.99 -12.65
N PHE A 188 26.93 11.17 -12.05
CA PHE A 188 27.99 12.17 -11.90
C PHE A 188 28.73 12.10 -10.56
N ILE A 189 28.31 11.23 -9.63
CA ILE A 189 28.92 11.11 -8.31
C ILE A 189 29.88 9.91 -8.32
N ASN A 190 31.18 10.19 -8.29
CA ASN A 190 32.20 9.18 -8.01
C ASN A 190 32.38 9.06 -6.49
N TYR A 191 32.23 7.85 -5.96
CA TYR A 191 32.47 7.57 -4.55
C TYR A 191 33.23 6.26 -4.37
N GLU A 192 34.15 6.26 -3.40
CA GLU A 192 34.83 5.06 -2.92
C GLU A 192 34.09 4.58 -1.66
N VAL A 193 33.50 3.38 -1.71
CA VAL A 193 32.89 2.73 -0.53
C VAL A 193 33.91 1.78 0.07
N ASP A 194 34.11 1.87 1.39
CA ASP A 194 34.89 0.89 2.13
C ASP A 194 34.28 -0.53 1.95
N PRO A 195 35.09 -1.57 1.72
CA PRO A 195 34.58 -2.92 1.53
C PRO A 195 33.85 -3.43 2.79
N PRO A 196 32.79 -4.25 2.65
CA PRO A 196 32.01 -4.76 3.77
C PRO A 196 32.85 -5.67 4.70
N SER A 197 32.47 -5.74 5.98
CA SER A 197 33.08 -6.70 6.92
C SER A 197 32.77 -8.14 6.51
N SER A 198 33.74 -9.04 6.68
CA SER A 198 33.71 -10.40 6.13
C SER A 198 32.67 -11.34 6.76
N SER A 199 31.94 -10.93 7.82
CA SER A 199 30.96 -11.82 8.46
C SER A 199 29.81 -11.13 9.24
N PHE A 200 28.98 -10.32 8.57
CA PHE A 200 27.79 -9.68 9.18
C PHE A 200 26.91 -10.64 10.00
N LEU A 201 26.67 -11.87 9.53
CA LEU A 201 25.83 -12.84 10.25
C LEU A 201 26.43 -13.30 11.58
N ASN A 202 27.77 -13.43 11.66
CA ASN A 202 28.44 -13.81 12.89
C ASN A 202 28.41 -12.65 13.89
N ASP A 203 28.62 -11.43 13.40
CA ASP A 203 28.53 -10.19 14.16
C ASP A 203 27.12 -10.01 14.74
N ALA A 204 26.08 -10.25 13.94
CA ALA A 204 24.69 -10.21 14.39
C ALA A 204 24.41 -11.26 15.47
N LYS A 205 24.88 -12.50 15.29
CA LYS A 205 24.77 -13.55 16.32
C LYS A 205 25.48 -13.17 17.62
N GLN A 206 26.63 -12.50 17.53
CA GLN A 206 27.35 -12.01 18.71
C GLN A 206 26.55 -10.93 19.44
N LEU A 207 25.97 -9.97 18.72
CA LEU A 207 25.12 -8.92 19.28
C LEU A 207 23.90 -9.49 20.03
N LEU A 208 23.26 -10.53 19.47
CA LEU A 208 22.08 -11.17 20.08
C LEU A 208 22.37 -11.90 21.40
N LYS A 209 23.64 -12.15 21.76
CA LYS A 209 23.99 -12.71 23.07
C LYS A 209 23.77 -11.71 24.21
N ASN A 210 23.84 -10.41 23.94
CA ASN A 210 23.63 -9.38 24.96
C ASN A 210 22.11 -9.20 25.22
N PRO A 211 21.62 -9.39 26.47
CA PRO A 211 20.21 -9.18 26.81
C PRO A 211 19.71 -7.75 26.54
N GLU A 212 20.54 -6.73 26.74
CA GLU A 212 20.16 -5.32 26.52
C GLU A 212 19.90 -5.05 25.03
N ILE A 213 20.74 -5.62 24.16
CA ILE A 213 20.55 -5.55 22.70
C ILE A 213 19.26 -6.26 22.28
N ARG A 214 18.95 -7.42 22.86
CA ARG A 214 17.69 -8.12 22.56
C ARG A 214 16.46 -7.29 22.93
N ILE A 215 16.48 -6.62 24.08
CA ILE A 215 15.40 -5.75 24.52
C ILE A 215 15.29 -4.54 23.58
N PHE A 216 16.42 -3.91 23.23
CA PHE A 216 16.46 -2.80 22.28
C PHE A 216 15.87 -3.19 20.91
N LEU A 217 16.26 -4.33 20.35
CA LEU A 217 15.70 -4.85 19.10
C LEU A 217 14.20 -5.18 19.23
N GLY A 218 13.77 -5.72 20.39
CA GLY A 218 12.36 -5.98 20.66
C GLY A 218 11.49 -4.72 20.66
N VAL A 219 12.00 -3.62 21.24
CA VAL A 219 11.34 -2.30 21.18
C VAL A 219 11.23 -1.82 19.74
N PHE A 220 12.29 -1.95 18.95
CA PHE A 220 12.28 -1.57 17.54
C PHE A 220 11.32 -2.39 16.69
N LEU A 221 11.20 -3.69 16.98
CA LEU A 221 10.24 -4.56 16.33
C LEU A 221 8.82 -4.11 16.63
N ALA A 222 8.50 -3.88 17.90
CA ALA A 222 7.19 -3.39 18.33
C ALA A 222 6.83 -2.05 17.67
N GLN A 223 7.79 -1.12 17.65
CA GLN A 223 7.65 0.17 16.96
C GLN A 223 7.47 0.01 15.45
N GLY A 224 8.18 -0.93 14.84
CA GLY A 224 8.06 -1.24 13.42
C GLY A 224 6.68 -1.82 13.06
N ILE A 225 6.11 -2.66 13.93
CA ILE A 225 4.75 -3.19 13.79
C ILE A 225 3.71 -2.06 13.86
N LEU A 226 3.81 -1.19 14.87
CA LEU A 226 2.93 -0.03 15.03
C LEU A 226 3.04 0.91 13.83
N TRP A 227 4.25 1.25 13.41
CA TRP A 227 4.47 2.07 12.22
C TRP A 227 3.95 1.39 10.95
N GLY A 228 4.17 0.09 10.77
CA GLY A 228 3.69 -0.66 9.61
C GLY A 228 2.18 -0.66 9.46
N VAL A 229 1.42 -0.80 10.56
CA VAL A 229 -0.05 -0.67 10.51
C VAL A 229 -0.44 0.75 10.12
N LEU A 230 0.18 1.76 10.76
CA LEU A 230 -0.19 3.16 10.52
C LEU A 230 0.15 3.60 9.09
N ASP A 231 1.36 3.34 8.61
CA ASP A 231 1.85 3.65 7.27
C ASP A 231 1.00 3.00 6.17
N THR A 232 0.52 1.77 6.42
CA THR A 232 -0.28 1.02 5.42
C THR A 232 -1.75 1.44 5.44
N TYR A 233 -2.37 1.57 6.62
CA TYR A 233 -3.83 1.66 6.73
C TYR A 233 -4.37 3.05 7.03
N LEU A 234 -3.53 4.01 7.42
CA LEU A 234 -3.98 5.38 7.67
C LEU A 234 -4.54 6.02 6.40
N PHE A 235 -3.82 5.94 5.28
CA PHE A 235 -4.26 6.56 4.03
C PHE A 235 -5.52 5.92 3.48
N LEU A 236 -5.66 4.59 3.60
CA LEU A 236 -6.90 3.89 3.25
C LEU A 236 -8.06 4.33 4.15
N HIS A 237 -7.82 4.50 5.46
CA HIS A 237 -8.85 4.99 6.38
C HIS A 237 -9.30 6.41 6.04
N LEU A 238 -8.36 7.32 5.75
CA LEU A 238 -8.70 8.69 5.33
C LEU A 238 -9.43 8.70 3.99
N ASP A 239 -9.03 7.86 3.05
CA ASP A 239 -9.71 7.72 1.76
C ASP A 239 -11.15 7.23 1.92
N ASN A 240 -11.37 6.25 2.80
CA ASN A 240 -12.71 5.76 3.14
C ASN A 240 -13.59 6.83 3.81
N LEU A 241 -12.99 7.84 4.44
CA LEU A 241 -13.70 9.01 4.99
C LEU A 241 -13.93 10.11 3.94
N GLY A 242 -13.59 9.86 2.67
CA GLY A 242 -13.72 10.83 1.58
C GLY A 242 -12.64 11.92 1.61
N ALA A 243 -11.46 11.64 2.17
CA ALA A 243 -10.36 12.59 2.14
C ALA A 243 -9.88 12.84 0.69
N PRO A 244 -9.74 14.11 0.26
CA PRO A 244 -9.09 14.40 -1.01
C PRO A 244 -7.63 13.95 -0.96
N LYS A 245 -7.04 13.55 -2.09
CA LYS A 245 -5.67 13.00 -2.13
C LYS A 245 -4.63 14.03 -1.70
N PHE A 246 -4.87 15.32 -1.92
CA PHE A 246 -4.01 16.38 -1.39
C PHE A 246 -3.98 16.37 0.14
N LEU A 247 -5.09 16.06 0.82
CA LEU A 247 -5.15 16.00 2.28
C LEU A 247 -4.35 14.79 2.80
N ILE A 248 -4.41 13.67 2.09
CA ILE A 248 -3.55 12.50 2.35
C ILE A 248 -2.07 12.86 2.15
N GLY A 249 -1.73 13.68 1.15
CA GLY A 249 -0.37 14.22 1.00
C GLY A 249 0.03 15.18 2.12
N LEU A 250 -0.91 16.01 2.59
CA LEU A 250 -0.71 17.02 3.61
C LEU A 250 -0.38 16.42 4.99
N THR A 251 -0.80 15.18 5.28
CA THR A 251 -0.45 14.50 6.53
C THR A 251 1.07 14.40 6.71
N PHE A 252 1.80 14.05 5.64
CA PHE A 252 3.27 14.02 5.66
C PHE A 252 3.86 15.40 5.92
N THR A 253 3.33 16.43 5.25
CA THR A 253 3.79 17.81 5.44
C THR A 253 3.66 18.20 6.91
N VAL A 254 2.49 18.00 7.51
CA VAL A 254 2.24 18.36 8.92
C VAL A 254 3.15 17.57 9.86
N GLY A 255 3.30 16.25 9.68
CA GLY A 255 4.18 15.44 10.52
C GLY A 255 5.65 15.87 10.44
N MET A 256 6.14 16.19 9.25
CA MET A 256 7.53 16.65 9.04
C MET A 256 7.76 18.05 9.64
N PHE A 257 6.88 19.02 9.37
CA PHE A 257 7.04 20.38 9.89
C PHE A 257 6.85 20.45 11.41
N ALA A 258 5.89 19.70 11.96
CA ALA A 258 5.74 19.55 13.40
C ALA A 258 6.99 18.94 14.03
N GLY A 259 7.70 18.08 13.30
CA GLY A 259 8.92 17.41 13.75
C GLY A 259 10.16 18.27 13.82
N LEU A 260 10.27 19.32 13.01
CA LEU A 260 11.49 20.14 12.95
C LEU A 260 11.92 20.68 14.32
N PRO A 261 11.06 21.35 15.12
CA PRO A 261 11.44 21.82 16.46
C PRO A 261 11.91 20.70 17.38
N PHE A 262 11.19 19.56 17.40
CA PHE A 262 11.56 18.42 18.25
C PHE A 262 12.89 17.81 17.84
N LEU A 263 13.21 17.78 16.54
CA LEU A 263 14.46 17.25 16.04
C LEU A 263 15.63 18.19 16.39
N PHE A 264 15.46 19.50 16.26
CA PHE A 264 16.46 20.50 16.69
C PHE A 264 16.72 20.44 18.20
N MET A 265 15.69 20.15 18.99
CA MET A 265 15.77 20.07 20.45
C MET A 265 15.99 18.63 20.96
N ALA A 266 16.21 17.66 20.06
CA ALA A 266 16.21 16.24 20.43
C ALA A 266 17.24 15.92 21.52
N ASP A 267 18.47 16.41 21.39
CA ASP A 267 19.52 16.17 22.40
C ASP A 267 19.15 16.76 23.77
N ASN A 268 18.57 17.96 23.79
CA ASN A 268 18.10 18.59 25.03
C ASN A 268 16.98 17.79 25.67
N ILE A 269 16.03 17.28 24.86
CA ILE A 269 14.93 16.43 25.34
C ILE A 269 15.50 15.11 25.89
N ILE A 270 16.37 14.43 25.14
CA ILE A 270 17.00 13.17 25.54
C ILE A 270 17.75 13.32 26.87
N ASN A 271 18.50 14.41 27.03
CA ASN A 271 19.25 14.67 28.26
C ASN A 271 18.34 15.06 29.43
N ALA A 272 17.22 15.75 29.18
CA ALA A 272 16.32 16.20 30.24
C ALA A 272 15.44 15.07 30.81
N ILE A 273 14.84 14.24 29.95
CA ILE A 273 13.85 13.22 30.38
C ILE A 273 14.39 11.79 30.36
N GLY A 274 15.55 11.56 29.75
CA GLY A 274 16.18 10.24 29.65
C GLY A 274 15.66 9.40 28.48
N ARG A 275 16.55 8.56 27.97
CA ARG A 275 16.34 7.73 26.75
C ARG A 275 15.18 6.74 26.90
N GLN A 276 15.08 6.12 28.07
CA GLN A 276 14.07 5.09 28.34
C GLN A 276 12.67 5.71 28.46
N THR A 277 12.57 6.90 29.06
CA THR A 277 11.32 7.66 29.11
C THR A 277 10.84 8.03 27.70
N ILE A 278 11.75 8.36 26.79
CA ILE A 278 11.40 8.64 25.39
C ILE A 278 10.72 7.43 24.72
N PHE A 279 11.23 6.21 24.92
CA PHE A 279 10.59 5.02 24.38
C PHE A 279 9.17 4.81 24.95
N ILE A 280 8.97 5.07 26.25
CA ILE A 280 7.65 4.99 26.89
C ILE A 280 6.69 6.02 26.29
N ILE A 281 7.13 7.28 26.17
CA ILE A 281 6.37 8.37 25.57
C ILE A 281 5.99 8.01 24.13
N ALA A 282 6.91 7.44 23.35
CA ALA A 282 6.67 7.04 21.98
C ALA A 282 5.50 6.04 21.86
N PHE A 283 5.48 5.00 22.71
CA PHE A 283 4.36 4.06 22.77
C PHE A 283 3.04 4.72 23.17
N ILE A 284 3.05 5.60 24.16
CA ILE A 284 1.84 6.31 24.59
C ILE A 284 1.29 7.16 23.43
N PHE A 285 2.14 7.92 22.74
CA PHE A 285 1.71 8.78 21.65
C PHE A 285 1.30 8.00 20.40
N TYR A 286 1.90 6.83 20.10
CA TYR A 286 1.35 5.92 19.11
C TYR A 286 -0.07 5.47 19.49
N GLY A 287 -0.28 5.11 20.76
CA GLY A 287 -1.60 4.79 21.30
C GLY A 287 -2.62 5.92 21.10
N VAL A 288 -2.26 7.14 21.47
CA VAL A 288 -3.08 8.35 21.30
C VAL A 288 -3.40 8.58 19.82
N ARG A 289 -2.44 8.44 18.92
CA ARG A 289 -2.65 8.60 17.47
C ARG A 289 -3.64 7.56 16.94
N PHE A 290 -3.41 6.28 17.22
CA PHE A 290 -4.29 5.19 16.81
C PHE A 290 -5.72 5.37 17.32
N LEU A 291 -5.88 5.61 18.63
CA LEU A 291 -7.19 5.88 19.22
C LEU A 291 -7.82 7.13 18.60
N GLY A 292 -7.04 8.18 18.41
CA GLY A 292 -7.43 9.42 17.74
C GLY A 292 -8.03 9.19 16.36
N TYR A 293 -7.32 8.48 15.47
CA TYR A 293 -7.84 8.13 14.14
C TYR A 293 -9.10 7.26 14.18
N SER A 294 -9.33 6.52 15.27
CA SER A 294 -10.56 5.73 15.42
C SER A 294 -11.80 6.58 15.74
N PHE A 295 -11.62 7.82 16.19
CA PHE A 295 -12.71 8.74 16.55
C PHE A 295 -12.96 9.82 15.49
N ILE A 296 -12.07 9.96 14.51
CA ILE A 296 -12.28 10.97 13.45
C ILE A 296 -13.40 10.53 12.50
N THR A 297 -14.31 11.45 12.25
CA THR A 297 -15.33 11.36 11.20
C THR A 297 -15.01 12.31 10.05
N ASN A 298 -14.51 13.51 10.39
CA ASN A 298 -13.97 14.46 9.44
C ASN A 298 -12.47 14.18 9.22
N PRO A 299 -12.03 13.86 7.97
CA PRO A 299 -10.64 13.50 7.69
C PRO A 299 -9.63 14.61 8.00
N TRP A 300 -10.05 15.88 8.03
CA TRP A 300 -9.19 17.00 8.39
C TRP A 300 -8.67 16.92 9.83
N HIS A 301 -9.39 16.24 10.73
CA HIS A 301 -8.93 16.04 12.11
C HIS A 301 -7.72 15.11 12.22
N ALA A 302 -7.39 14.35 11.17
CA ALA A 302 -6.17 13.55 11.14
C ALA A 302 -4.90 14.39 11.32
N LEU A 303 -4.91 15.65 10.85
CA LEU A 303 -3.76 16.56 10.93
C LEU A 303 -3.34 16.84 12.38
N TRP A 304 -4.28 16.86 13.34
CA TRP A 304 -3.98 17.03 14.75
C TRP A 304 -3.16 15.86 15.31
N PHE A 305 -3.48 14.64 14.88
CA PHE A 305 -2.77 13.44 15.30
C PHE A 305 -1.45 13.26 14.54
N GLU A 306 -1.36 13.73 13.30
CA GLU A 306 -0.11 13.80 12.55
C GLU A 306 0.88 14.79 13.16
N ALA A 307 0.41 15.91 13.72
CA ALA A 307 1.27 16.83 14.46
C ALA A 307 1.92 16.18 15.70
N LEU A 308 1.39 15.04 16.17
CA LEU A 308 1.97 14.23 17.26
C LEU A 308 2.97 13.17 16.76
N GLU A 309 3.15 13.03 15.45
CA GLU A 309 4.16 12.14 14.88
C GLU A 309 5.55 12.28 15.53
N PRO A 310 6.06 13.51 15.76
CA PRO A 310 7.40 13.69 16.30
C PRO A 310 7.62 12.99 17.64
N LEU A 311 6.59 13.00 18.51
CA LEU A 311 6.61 12.38 19.82
C LEU A 311 6.47 10.86 19.74
N SER A 312 5.65 10.37 18.80
CA SER A 312 5.50 8.93 18.58
C SER A 312 6.73 8.29 17.93
N HIS A 313 7.46 9.01 17.05
CA HIS A 313 8.40 8.37 16.13
C HIS A 313 9.75 9.10 16.00
N GLN A 314 9.77 10.41 15.76
CA GLN A 314 11.01 11.11 15.38
C GLN A 314 12.00 11.27 16.55
N VAL A 315 11.52 11.68 17.73
CA VAL A 315 12.36 11.83 18.93
C VAL A 315 12.89 10.48 19.39
N MET A 316 12.07 9.43 19.29
CA MET A 316 12.48 8.06 19.56
C MET A 316 13.62 7.63 18.63
N ARG A 317 13.50 7.88 17.32
CA ARG A 317 14.56 7.59 16.34
C ARG A 317 15.86 8.34 16.64
N ALA A 318 15.78 9.60 17.08
CA ALA A 318 16.94 10.37 17.52
C ALA A 318 17.57 9.81 18.81
N SER A 319 16.76 9.39 19.78
CA SER A 319 17.26 8.72 20.99
C SER A 319 17.92 7.38 20.68
N ALA A 320 17.40 6.67 19.69
CA ALA A 320 17.94 5.40 19.21
C ALA A 320 19.31 5.56 18.55
N SER A 321 19.47 6.56 17.67
CA SER A 321 20.75 6.80 16.98
C SER A 321 21.86 7.25 17.92
N THR A 322 21.52 7.95 19.00
CA THR A 322 22.48 8.35 20.06
C THR A 322 22.74 7.24 21.09
N TYR A 323 21.88 6.21 21.15
CA TYR A 323 22.05 5.06 22.05
C TYR A 323 22.78 3.88 21.39
N GLY A 324 22.62 3.68 20.09
CA GLY A 324 23.35 2.66 19.33
C GLY A 324 24.86 2.63 19.60
N PRO A 325 25.58 3.77 19.54
CA PRO A 325 27.01 3.84 19.83
C PRO A 325 27.40 3.46 21.27
N VAL A 326 26.48 3.66 22.23
CA VAL A 326 26.71 3.31 23.64
C VAL A 326 26.51 1.81 23.87
N LEU A 327 25.55 1.22 23.16
CA LEU A 327 25.16 -0.19 23.32
C LEU A 327 26.01 -1.15 22.47
N ALA A 328 26.55 -0.68 21.35
CA ALA A 328 27.33 -1.50 20.43
C ALA A 328 28.71 -1.85 21.00
N PRO A 329 29.10 -3.14 21.02
CA PRO A 329 30.49 -3.54 21.22
C PRO A 329 31.42 -2.90 20.19
N GLN A 330 32.70 -2.73 20.53
CA GLN A 330 33.72 -2.17 19.62
C GLN A 330 33.70 -2.88 18.27
N GLY A 331 33.62 -2.11 17.19
CA GLY A 331 33.57 -2.62 15.81
C GLY A 331 32.20 -3.08 15.31
N LEU A 332 31.16 -3.16 16.16
CA LEU A 332 29.84 -3.71 15.78
C LEU A 332 28.72 -2.67 15.65
N LEU A 333 29.04 -1.37 15.70
CA LEU A 333 28.04 -0.29 15.61
C LEU A 333 27.27 -0.30 14.28
N ALA A 334 27.96 -0.51 13.17
CA ALA A 334 27.33 -0.61 11.85
C ALA A 334 26.37 -1.81 11.79
N THR A 335 26.79 -2.95 12.32
CA THR A 335 25.96 -4.17 12.41
C THR A 335 24.74 -3.96 13.29
N LEU A 336 24.87 -3.33 14.46
CA LEU A 336 23.74 -3.05 15.36
C LEU A 336 22.74 -2.09 14.71
N THR A 337 23.24 -1.03 14.06
CA THR A 337 22.38 -0.04 13.38
C THR A 337 21.65 -0.68 12.19
N GLY A 338 22.34 -1.49 11.39
CA GLY A 338 21.75 -2.25 10.29
C GLY A 338 20.70 -3.26 10.76
N LEU A 339 21.00 -4.00 11.84
CA LEU A 339 20.07 -4.96 12.42
C LEU A 339 18.81 -4.27 13.01
N ALA A 340 19.00 -3.18 13.74
CA ALA A 340 17.88 -2.39 14.28
C ALA A 340 17.01 -1.79 13.16
N GLY A 341 17.64 -1.28 12.09
CA GLY A 341 16.95 -0.80 10.90
C GLY A 341 16.14 -1.91 10.21
N ALA A 342 16.74 -3.09 9.99
CA ALA A 342 16.05 -4.23 9.38
C ALA A 342 14.86 -4.71 10.22
N VAL A 343 15.02 -4.76 11.55
CA VAL A 343 13.96 -5.14 12.47
C VAL A 343 12.79 -4.15 12.44
N HIS A 344 13.05 -2.85 12.35
CA HIS A 344 12.00 -1.83 12.35
C HIS A 344 11.36 -1.61 10.96
N TYR A 345 12.15 -1.25 9.94
CA TYR A 345 11.64 -0.85 8.63
C TYR A 345 11.25 -2.02 7.73
N SER A 346 11.76 -3.22 7.99
CA SER A 346 11.45 -4.41 7.20
C SER A 346 10.56 -5.36 7.98
N ILE A 347 11.10 -6.12 8.94
CA ILE A 347 10.36 -7.19 9.62
C ILE A 347 9.15 -6.62 10.36
N GLY A 348 9.35 -5.60 11.19
CA GLY A 348 8.28 -4.95 11.93
C GLY A 348 7.21 -4.37 11.01
N LYS A 349 7.62 -3.58 10.00
CA LYS A 349 6.70 -3.03 9.00
C LYS A 349 5.87 -4.11 8.32
N ALA A 350 6.50 -5.19 7.84
CA ALA A 350 5.84 -6.28 7.14
C ALA A 350 4.83 -7.01 8.04
N VAL A 351 5.24 -7.35 9.27
CA VAL A 351 4.34 -7.97 10.26
C VAL A 351 3.16 -7.05 10.56
N GLY A 352 3.41 -5.75 10.78
CA GLY A 352 2.36 -4.74 10.99
C GLY A 352 1.40 -4.63 9.81
N ALA A 353 1.92 -4.55 8.59
CA ALA A 353 1.10 -4.46 7.38
C ALA A 353 0.22 -5.71 7.20
N LEU A 354 0.77 -6.91 7.40
CA LEU A 354 0.02 -8.18 7.31
C LEU A 354 -1.03 -8.29 8.40
N MET A 355 -0.66 -8.05 9.67
CA MET A 355 -1.60 -8.07 10.80
C MET A 355 -2.71 -7.04 10.61
N GLY A 356 -2.35 -5.82 10.23
CA GLY A 356 -3.30 -4.75 9.95
C GLY A 356 -4.25 -5.12 8.82
N GLY A 357 -3.80 -5.82 7.78
CA GLY A 357 -4.65 -6.20 6.63
C GLY A 357 -5.68 -7.24 7.00
N PHE A 358 -5.26 -8.24 7.76
CA PHE A 358 -6.18 -9.24 8.30
C PHE A 358 -7.21 -8.62 9.25
N MET A 359 -6.78 -7.68 10.11
CA MET A 359 -7.66 -7.01 11.05
C MET A 359 -8.62 -6.04 10.36
N THR A 360 -8.15 -5.22 9.43
CA THR A 360 -9.02 -4.27 8.70
C THR A 360 -10.01 -5.01 7.81
N GLY A 361 -9.60 -6.10 7.16
CA GLY A 361 -10.49 -6.93 6.35
C GLY A 361 -11.62 -7.60 7.15
N LYS A 362 -11.40 -7.95 8.43
CA LYS A 362 -12.42 -8.62 9.27
C LYS A 362 -13.19 -7.70 10.21
N LEU A 363 -12.52 -6.70 10.78
CA LEU A 363 -13.02 -5.86 11.87
C LEU A 363 -13.24 -4.39 11.45
N GLY A 364 -12.77 -4.02 10.25
CA GLY A 364 -12.75 -2.64 9.76
C GLY A 364 -11.61 -1.80 10.34
N HIS A 365 -11.39 -0.63 9.74
CA HIS A 365 -10.30 0.28 10.11
C HIS A 365 -10.42 0.82 11.54
N VAL A 366 -11.62 1.28 11.93
CA VAL A 366 -11.87 1.88 13.26
C VAL A 366 -11.53 0.91 14.40
N THR A 367 -12.03 -0.32 14.35
CA THR A 367 -11.78 -1.34 15.37
C THR A 367 -10.30 -1.74 15.39
N THR A 368 -9.67 -1.84 14.22
CA THR A 368 -8.24 -2.15 14.11
C THR A 368 -7.40 -1.09 14.80
N PHE A 369 -7.68 0.19 14.57
CA PHE A 369 -6.98 1.29 15.23
C PHE A 369 -7.22 1.30 16.74
N ARG A 370 -8.41 0.97 17.23
CA ARG A 370 -8.65 0.85 18.68
C ARG A 370 -7.80 -0.25 19.32
N ILE A 371 -7.77 -1.43 18.69
CA ILE A 371 -6.97 -2.56 19.18
C ILE A 371 -5.48 -2.20 19.15
N MET A 372 -4.98 -1.64 18.05
CA MET A 372 -3.57 -1.27 17.94
C MET A 372 -3.19 -0.13 18.90
N GLY A 373 -4.11 0.79 19.17
CA GLY A 373 -3.93 1.81 20.19
C GLY A 373 -3.78 1.21 21.60
N ALA A 374 -4.65 0.26 21.96
CA ALA A 374 -4.56 -0.45 23.24
C ALA A 374 -3.27 -1.30 23.34
N VAL A 375 -2.90 -2.00 22.26
CA VAL A 375 -1.64 -2.77 22.18
C VAL A 375 -0.44 -1.87 22.36
N SER A 376 -0.44 -0.69 21.74
CA SER A 376 0.66 0.29 21.86
C SER A 376 0.82 0.77 23.31
N ILE A 377 -0.27 1.13 23.97
CA ILE A 377 -0.25 1.55 25.38
C ILE A 377 0.23 0.40 26.28
N LEU A 378 -0.26 -0.82 26.03
CA LEU A 378 0.16 -2.01 26.77
C LEU A 378 1.67 -2.26 26.62
N MET A 379 2.21 -2.12 25.41
CA MET A 379 3.65 -2.22 25.16
C MET A 379 4.43 -1.15 25.93
N GLY A 380 3.93 0.08 25.99
CA GLY A 380 4.51 1.14 26.82
C GLY A 380 4.52 0.80 28.32
N ILE A 381 3.43 0.23 28.84
CA ILE A 381 3.32 -0.22 30.24
C ILE A 381 4.29 -1.36 30.52
N VAL A 382 4.34 -2.38 29.66
CA VAL A 382 5.25 -3.52 29.80
C VAL A 382 6.71 -3.04 29.78
N TYR A 383 7.06 -2.16 28.84
CA TYR A 383 8.41 -1.60 28.78
C TYR A 383 8.74 -0.75 30.02
N SER A 384 7.78 0.01 30.55
CA SER A 384 7.94 0.77 31.80
C SER A 384 8.22 -0.17 32.98
N ILE A 385 7.46 -1.25 33.12
CA ILE A 385 7.66 -2.26 34.17
C ILE A 385 9.05 -2.89 34.02
N LEU A 386 9.45 -3.31 32.81
CA LEU A 386 10.79 -3.84 32.55
C LEU A 386 11.88 -2.84 32.94
N TYR A 387 11.70 -1.56 32.60
CA TYR A 387 12.65 -0.51 32.95
C TYR A 387 12.78 -0.32 34.47
N PHE A 388 11.68 -0.14 35.19
CA PHE A 388 11.69 0.12 36.63
C PHE A 388 12.10 -1.11 37.45
N CYS A 389 11.72 -2.32 37.03
CA CYS A 389 12.01 -3.54 37.76
C CYS A 389 13.41 -4.09 37.46
N TYR A 390 13.89 -4.00 36.23
CA TYR A 390 15.14 -4.63 35.79
C TYR A 390 16.29 -3.63 35.65
N PHE A 391 16.12 -2.56 34.85
CA PHE A 391 17.21 -1.65 34.51
C PHE A 391 17.57 -0.67 35.63
N LYS A 392 16.57 -0.10 36.31
CA LYS A 392 16.83 0.82 37.43
C LYS A 392 17.57 0.14 38.60
N LYS A 393 17.37 -1.16 38.81
CA LYS A 393 18.09 -1.93 39.83
C LYS A 393 19.53 -2.26 39.43
N PHE A 394 19.77 -2.54 38.15
CA PHE A 394 21.12 -2.85 37.65
C PHE A 394 22.04 -1.62 37.59
N MET A 395 21.53 -0.45 37.22
CA MET A 395 22.31 0.80 37.16
C MET A 395 22.63 1.40 38.53
N VAL A 396 21.91 1.03 39.59
CA VAL A 396 22.23 1.44 40.98
C VAL A 396 23.24 0.48 41.63
N ALA A 397 23.49 -0.69 41.00
CA ALA A 397 24.37 -1.73 41.50
C ALA A 397 25.77 -1.75 40.83
N GLN A 398 26.01 -0.88 39.83
CA GLN A 398 27.32 -0.55 39.27
C GLN A 398 27.67 0.89 39.65
#